data_AF-A0A5D2EQL6-F1
#
_entry.id   AF-A0A5D2EQL6-F1
#
_cell.length_a   1.000
_cell.length_b   1.000
_cell.length_c   1.000
_cell.angle_alpha   90.00
_cell.angle_beta   90.00
_cell.angle_gamma   90.00
#
_symmetry.space_group_name_H-M   'P 1'
#
loop_
_entity.id
_entity.type
_entity.pdbx_description
1 polymer ?
#
loop_
_entity_poly.entity_id
_entity_poly.type
_entity_poly.pdbx_seq_one_letter_code
_entity_poly.pdbx_strand_id
1 'polypeptide(L)'
;MERSTGSNMQIQGQRTQSTAIVKVQQEPSIKIEPTVGGQLLRKLFQIIFFVQLFLVSILVIVLTIRGLIYAGSTDSFHPKKWYPPLLVSTASAGIVSFIWQSITFHCPSKAIKAVFWFTPLLTCAVGVLHILIGSPLSLAAGTIAIISGVIQSLYACWVNSRFDYASKILTVSTSAPPYNTTTFVIVSIITCLVYSSFSVTGIGGATATGTSLDIVFIVVILLSFLWSMQVIKNMLYVTISRIRYMNFACGVDINTRAAFHDTVKHLVGSVCIGSAIVPVIGTIRGSARAINLVAGDNDEFLFSCADCYSGFASTLITYGNRWGFVHVGVYNKGFIQASADTWEMFKRVELISLIDSDLTGVFCFLSGVAVGSICGIVGGTWELIIHKGYATEVSIYAFLIGYFMCRIALAWQQASVSAYYVSYAENPQSLRFDATIPVRIEQLHRFQV
;
A
#
# COMPACT_ATOMS: atom_id res chain seq x y z
N MET A 1 -60.81 10.80 51.15
CA MET A 1 -59.60 11.56 50.79
C MET A 1 -58.46 10.91 51.55
N GLU A 2 -57.78 9.93 50.93
CA GLU A 2 -56.46 10.10 50.27
C GLU A 2 -55.38 10.55 51.29
N ARG A 3 -54.22 9.92 51.49
CA ARG A 3 -53.42 9.03 50.64
C ARG A 3 -52.31 8.36 51.48
N SER A 4 -52.10 7.07 51.22
CA SER A 4 -50.82 6.32 51.13
C SER A 4 -49.57 6.86 51.85
N THR A 5 -49.16 6.15 52.91
CA THR A 5 -47.77 6.04 53.39
C THR A 5 -47.07 4.91 52.62
N GLY A 6 -46.11 5.26 51.75
CA GLY A 6 -45.37 4.29 50.94
C GLY A 6 -43.94 4.75 50.64
N SER A 7 -42.99 3.91 51.07
CA SER A 7 -41.57 3.77 50.66
C SER A 7 -40.67 5.02 50.66
N ASN A 8 -39.90 5.19 51.73
CA ASN A 8 -38.69 6.01 51.77
C ASN A 8 -37.44 5.11 51.85
N MET A 9 -37.27 4.22 50.86
CA MET A 9 -36.11 3.33 50.81
C MET A 9 -35.74 3.00 49.36
N GLN A 10 -35.32 4.00 48.57
CA GLN A 10 -34.58 3.74 47.31
C GLN A 10 -33.98 5.01 46.66
N ILE A 11 -33.41 5.95 47.42
CA ILE A 11 -32.64 7.06 46.81
C ILE A 11 -31.34 7.31 47.59
N GLN A 12 -30.58 6.24 47.85
CA GLN A 12 -29.21 6.36 48.39
C GLN A 12 -28.30 5.20 47.94
N GLY A 13 -28.66 4.52 46.83
CA GLY A 13 -27.87 3.41 46.27
C GLY A 13 -27.26 3.68 44.88
N GLN A 14 -27.60 4.81 44.26
CA GLN A 14 -27.33 5.03 42.83
C GLN A 14 -26.31 6.14 42.52
N ARG A 15 -25.84 6.87 43.55
CA ARG A 15 -24.86 7.97 43.36
C ARG A 15 -23.41 7.56 43.64
N THR A 16 -23.18 6.39 44.22
CA THR A 16 -21.84 5.87 44.57
C THR A 16 -21.32 4.78 43.62
N GLN A 17 -22.11 4.31 42.64
CA GLN A 17 -21.63 3.39 41.59
C GLN A 17 -21.12 4.11 40.33
N SER A 18 -21.39 5.41 40.17
CA SER A 18 -21.00 6.13 38.96
C SER A 18 -19.55 6.64 38.96
N THR A 19 -18.83 6.53 40.07
CA THR A 19 -17.47 7.08 40.24
C THR A 19 -16.36 6.02 40.22
N ALA A 20 -16.68 4.75 39.94
CA ALA A 20 -15.73 3.64 39.99
C ALA A 20 -15.41 2.97 38.63
N ILE A 21 -16.02 3.39 37.52
CA ILE A 21 -15.86 2.76 36.18
C ILE A 21 -14.95 3.58 35.23
N VAL A 22 -14.13 4.50 35.76
CA VAL A 22 -13.07 5.13 34.98
C VAL A 22 -11.73 4.99 35.71
N LYS A 23 -11.40 3.76 36.11
CA LYS A 23 -10.00 3.36 36.17
C LYS A 23 -9.63 2.89 34.78
N VAL A 24 -8.90 3.75 34.07
CA VAL A 24 -7.97 3.44 32.98
C VAL A 24 -7.96 1.94 32.67
N GLN A 25 -8.84 1.53 31.74
CA GLN A 25 -8.78 0.19 31.19
C GLN A 25 -7.45 0.12 30.45
N GLN A 26 -6.52 -0.55 31.12
CA GLN A 26 -5.21 -0.92 30.65
C GLN A 26 -5.31 -1.32 29.18
N GLU A 27 -4.46 -0.73 28.33
CA GLU A 27 -4.08 -1.28 27.03
C GLU A 27 -4.04 -2.80 27.18
N PRO A 28 -4.69 -3.61 26.31
CA PRO A 28 -4.61 -5.06 26.41
C PRO A 28 -3.15 -5.47 26.20
N SER A 29 -2.40 -5.52 27.30
CA SER A 29 -0.97 -5.70 27.31
C SER A 29 -0.67 -7.18 27.31
N ILE A 30 -0.93 -7.83 26.19
CA ILE A 30 -0.12 -9.00 25.84
C ILE A 30 1.21 -8.43 25.33
N LYS A 31 2.05 -7.97 26.27
CA LYS A 31 3.46 -7.66 25.99
C LYS A 31 4.14 -8.99 25.71
N ILE A 32 4.09 -9.45 24.46
CA ILE A 32 5.02 -10.49 24.03
C ILE A 32 6.38 -9.79 23.97
N GLU A 33 7.24 -10.12 24.92
CA GLU A 33 8.59 -9.57 24.96
C GLU A 33 9.30 -9.96 23.65
N PRO A 34 9.72 -8.98 22.83
CA PRO A 34 10.30 -9.29 21.53
C PRO A 34 11.61 -10.04 21.75
N THR A 35 11.81 -11.13 21.01
CA THR A 35 13.06 -11.89 21.05
C THR A 35 14.25 -10.95 20.80
N VAL A 36 15.37 -11.18 21.50
CA VAL A 36 16.59 -10.36 21.37
C VAL A 36 17.00 -10.23 19.89
N GLY A 37 16.91 -11.32 19.13
CA GLY A 37 17.16 -11.33 17.69
C GLY A 37 16.19 -10.44 16.89
N GLY A 38 14.90 -10.43 17.25
CA GLY A 38 13.91 -9.56 16.60
C GLY A 38 14.16 -8.07 16.85
N GLN A 39 14.61 -7.69 18.06
CA GLN A 39 14.99 -6.31 18.36
C GLN A 39 16.24 -5.88 17.58
N LEU A 40 17.24 -6.75 17.49
CA LEU A 40 18.48 -6.48 16.73
C LEU A 40 18.18 -6.30 15.24
N LEU A 41 17.35 -7.18 14.66
CA LEU A 41 16.94 -7.09 13.26
C LEU A 41 16.20 -5.77 12.96
N ARG A 42 15.29 -5.34 13.85
CA ARG A 42 14.59 -4.04 13.73
C ARG A 42 15.57 -2.87 13.71
N LYS A 43 16.52 -2.85 14.64
CA LYS A 43 17.54 -1.79 14.71
C LYS A 43 18.44 -1.79 13.47
N LEU A 44 18.85 -2.97 13.00
CA LEU A 44 19.67 -3.11 11.79
C LEU A 44 18.96 -2.52 10.56
N PHE A 45 17.72 -2.92 10.29
CA PHE A 45 16.95 -2.40 9.16
C PHE A 45 16.67 -0.90 9.26
N GLN A 46 16.45 -0.40 10.48
CA GLN A 46 16.32 1.04 10.72
C GLN A 46 17.61 1.79 10.36
N ILE A 47 18.77 1.29 10.82
CA ILE A 47 20.08 1.89 10.50
C ILE A 47 20.34 1.84 8.99
N ILE A 48 20.15 0.68 8.36
CA ILE A 48 20.31 0.50 6.91
C ILE A 48 19.44 1.52 6.16
N PHE A 49 18.19 1.69 6.57
CA PHE A 49 17.27 2.62 5.91
C PHE A 49 17.72 4.09 6.01
N PHE A 50 18.24 4.53 7.15
CA PHE A 50 18.72 5.92 7.26
C PHE A 50 20.08 6.12 6.57
N VAL A 51 20.99 5.15 6.67
CA VAL A 51 22.28 5.19 5.98
C VAL A 51 22.08 5.21 4.46
N GLN A 52 21.19 4.38 3.91
CA GLN A 52 20.92 4.40 2.48
C GLN A 52 20.28 5.71 2.02
N LEU A 53 19.35 6.29 2.79
CA LEU A 53 18.79 7.63 2.47
C LEU A 53 19.91 8.69 2.43
N PHE A 54 20.80 8.69 3.42
CA PHE A 54 21.89 9.65 3.50
C PHE A 54 22.88 9.49 2.32
N LEU A 55 23.32 8.28 2.03
CA LEU A 55 24.26 8.00 0.94
C LEU A 55 23.65 8.32 -0.43
N VAL A 56 22.38 7.97 -0.65
CA VAL A 56 21.68 8.28 -1.90
C VAL A 56 21.42 9.78 -2.04
N SER A 57 21.15 10.49 -0.94
CA SER A 57 21.07 11.96 -0.98
C SER A 57 22.39 12.61 -1.40
N ILE A 58 23.52 12.15 -0.87
CA ILE A 58 24.84 12.63 -1.31
C ILE A 58 25.04 12.33 -2.80
N LEU A 59 24.76 11.09 -3.21
CA LEU A 59 24.89 10.67 -4.61
C LEU A 59 24.05 11.55 -5.54
N VAL A 60 22.77 11.76 -5.23
CA VAL A 60 21.87 12.62 -6.00
C VAL A 60 22.43 14.04 -6.12
N ILE A 61 22.92 14.64 -5.03
CA ILE A 61 23.50 15.99 -5.05
C ILE A 61 24.74 16.04 -5.96
N VAL A 62 25.65 15.06 -5.82
CA VAL A 62 26.87 14.98 -6.64
C VAL A 62 26.53 14.84 -8.13
N LEU A 63 25.60 13.95 -8.48
CA LEU A 63 25.17 13.73 -9.86
C LEU A 63 24.49 14.96 -10.45
N THR A 64 23.64 15.63 -9.67
CA THR A 64 22.99 16.88 -10.08
C THR A 64 24.01 17.98 -10.38
N ILE A 65 24.99 18.20 -9.49
CA ILE A 65 26.06 19.19 -9.72
C ILE A 65 26.88 18.82 -10.95
N ARG A 66 27.30 17.56 -11.06
CA ARG A 66 28.07 17.06 -12.21
C ARG A 66 27.31 17.25 -13.53
N GLY A 67 26.02 16.91 -13.55
CA GLY A 67 25.17 17.06 -14.72
C GLY A 67 24.94 18.53 -15.12
N LEU A 68 24.83 19.44 -14.15
CA LEU A 68 24.72 20.87 -14.41
C LEU A 68 26.01 21.44 -15.01
N ILE A 69 27.18 21.04 -14.50
CA ILE A 69 28.48 21.44 -15.06
C ILE A 69 28.61 20.94 -16.50
N TYR A 70 28.28 19.67 -16.74
CA TYR A 70 28.37 19.06 -18.07
C TYR A 70 27.40 19.69 -19.09
N ALA A 71 26.19 20.07 -18.65
CA ALA A 71 25.22 20.77 -19.48
C ALA A 71 25.66 22.21 -19.83
N GLY A 72 26.51 22.83 -19.01
CA GLY A 72 27.10 24.13 -19.31
C GLY A 72 28.25 24.06 -20.31
N SER A 73 28.91 22.90 -20.42
CA SER A 73 30.07 22.71 -21.31
C SER A 73 29.76 22.05 -22.65
N THR A 74 28.58 21.43 -22.80
CA THR A 74 28.30 20.50 -23.92
C THR A 74 26.83 20.55 -24.34
N ASP A 75 26.56 20.59 -25.65
CA ASP A 75 25.20 20.65 -26.23
C ASP A 75 24.42 19.31 -26.17
N SER A 76 24.96 18.26 -25.55
CA SER A 76 24.38 16.91 -25.60
C SER A 76 23.20 16.70 -24.65
N PHE A 77 23.08 17.49 -23.57
CA PHE A 77 21.99 17.39 -22.60
C PHE A 77 21.23 18.71 -22.49
N HIS A 78 19.90 18.64 -22.58
CA HIS A 78 19.03 19.81 -22.55
C HIS A 78 18.15 19.79 -21.28
N PRO A 79 18.61 20.35 -20.14
CA PRO A 79 17.86 20.36 -18.88
C PRO A 79 16.45 20.94 -19.02
N LYS A 80 16.30 21.98 -19.85
CA LYS A 80 15.02 22.66 -20.11
C LYS A 80 14.00 21.79 -20.86
N LYS A 81 14.43 20.67 -21.46
CA LYS A 81 13.54 19.74 -22.16
C LYS A 81 13.24 18.51 -21.29
N TRP A 82 14.24 18.03 -20.55
CA TRP A 82 14.12 16.82 -19.73
C TRP A 82 13.37 17.01 -18.40
N TYR A 83 13.63 18.10 -17.66
CA TYR A 83 13.02 18.30 -16.33
C TYR A 83 11.53 18.67 -16.35
N PRO A 84 11.05 19.58 -17.22
CA PRO A 84 9.66 20.04 -17.15
C PRO A 84 8.60 18.93 -17.31
N PRO A 85 8.70 17.99 -18.27
CA PRO A 85 7.69 16.93 -18.40
C PRO A 85 7.57 16.09 -17.14
N LEU A 86 8.69 15.83 -16.46
CA LEU A 86 8.75 14.95 -15.31
C LEU A 86 8.30 15.68 -14.03
N LEU A 87 8.66 16.96 -13.85
CA LEU A 87 8.14 17.79 -12.76
C LEU A 87 6.62 18.03 -12.89
N VAL A 88 6.14 18.31 -14.11
CA VAL A 88 4.70 18.45 -14.39
C VAL A 88 3.97 17.13 -14.16
N SER A 89 4.55 16.00 -14.58
CA SER A 89 3.99 14.67 -14.30
C SER A 89 3.97 14.34 -12.80
N THR A 90 5.00 14.75 -12.05
CA THR A 90 5.08 14.57 -10.60
C THR A 90 4.02 15.41 -9.87
N ALA A 91 3.83 16.67 -10.27
CA ALA A 91 2.78 17.53 -9.73
C ALA A 91 1.38 17.02 -10.06
N SER A 92 1.14 16.63 -11.32
CA SER A 92 -0.14 16.08 -11.76
C SER A 92 -0.45 14.74 -11.09
N ALA A 93 0.55 13.88 -10.85
CA ALA A 93 0.41 12.65 -10.07
C ALA A 93 -0.16 12.90 -8.67
N GLY A 94 0.35 13.91 -7.97
CA GLY A 94 -0.16 14.29 -6.64
C GLY A 94 -1.62 14.73 -6.68
N ILE A 95 -1.99 15.57 -7.65
CA ILE A 95 -3.36 16.08 -7.84
C ILE A 95 -4.31 14.92 -8.19
N VAL A 96 -3.97 14.12 -9.20
CA VAL A 96 -4.78 12.99 -9.65
C VAL A 96 -4.95 11.98 -8.52
N SER A 97 -3.90 11.69 -7.75
CA SER A 97 -3.97 10.76 -6.62
C SER A 97 -4.89 11.26 -5.51
N PHE A 98 -4.85 12.57 -5.20
CA PHE A 98 -5.73 13.18 -4.20
C PHE A 98 -7.20 13.16 -4.65
N ILE A 99 -7.46 13.51 -5.92
CA ILE A 99 -8.79 13.40 -6.51
C ILE A 99 -9.28 11.95 -6.50
N TRP A 100 -8.44 11.00 -6.90
CA TRP A 100 -8.77 9.58 -6.95
C TRP A 100 -9.13 9.01 -5.58
N GLN A 101 -8.37 9.39 -4.55
CA GLN A 101 -8.68 9.05 -3.16
C GLN A 101 -10.04 9.62 -2.72
N SER A 102 -10.33 10.88 -3.07
CA SER A 102 -11.62 11.51 -2.76
C SER A 102 -12.78 10.78 -3.45
N ILE A 103 -12.63 10.42 -4.73
CA ILE A 103 -13.63 9.62 -5.47
C ILE A 103 -13.83 8.26 -4.78
N THR A 104 -12.75 7.60 -4.38
CA THR A 104 -12.79 6.31 -3.69
C THR A 104 -13.53 6.39 -2.36
N PHE A 105 -13.37 7.50 -1.63
CA PHE A 105 -14.05 7.71 -0.36
C PHE A 105 -15.56 7.98 -0.53
N HIS A 106 -15.94 8.87 -1.45
CA HIS A 106 -17.34 9.26 -1.62
C HIS A 106 -18.16 8.25 -2.44
N CYS A 107 -17.54 7.57 -3.40
CA CYS A 107 -18.19 6.67 -4.35
C CYS A 107 -17.43 5.33 -4.49
N PRO A 108 -17.25 4.53 -3.42
CA PRO A 108 -16.41 3.33 -3.44
C PRO A 108 -16.85 2.29 -4.50
N SER A 109 -18.16 2.11 -4.68
CA SER A 109 -18.70 1.17 -5.69
C SER A 109 -18.35 1.56 -7.12
N LYS A 110 -18.46 2.86 -7.45
CA LYS A 110 -18.08 3.37 -8.77
C LYS A 110 -16.57 3.33 -8.95
N ALA A 111 -15.80 3.65 -7.91
CA ALA A 111 -14.34 3.65 -7.95
C ALA A 111 -13.77 2.25 -8.23
N ILE A 112 -14.27 1.22 -7.54
CA ILE A 112 -13.86 -0.17 -7.77
C ILE A 112 -14.17 -0.57 -9.21
N LYS A 113 -15.42 -0.42 -9.67
CA LYS A 113 -15.79 -0.78 -11.05
C LYS A 113 -14.93 -0.03 -12.08
N ALA A 114 -14.76 1.28 -11.91
CA ALA A 114 -13.95 2.09 -12.81
C ALA A 114 -12.50 1.59 -12.90
N VAL A 115 -11.82 1.34 -11.78
CA VAL A 115 -10.43 0.88 -11.80
C VAL A 115 -10.29 -0.47 -12.49
N PHE A 116 -11.14 -1.43 -12.19
CA PHE A 116 -11.02 -2.76 -12.80
C PHE A 116 -11.24 -2.75 -14.32
N TRP A 117 -12.07 -1.85 -14.86
CA TRP A 117 -12.31 -1.75 -16.30
C TRP A 117 -11.37 -0.79 -17.04
N PHE A 118 -10.98 0.33 -16.43
CA PHE A 118 -10.13 1.33 -17.09
C PHE A 118 -8.63 1.05 -16.96
N THR A 119 -8.17 0.41 -15.89
CA THR A 119 -6.72 0.11 -15.70
C THR A 119 -6.15 -0.76 -16.83
N PRO A 120 -6.82 -1.84 -17.27
CA PRO A 120 -6.32 -2.64 -18.39
C PRO A 120 -6.15 -1.82 -19.67
N LEU A 121 -7.12 -0.96 -20.00
CA LEU A 121 -7.07 -0.08 -21.18
C LEU A 121 -5.90 0.90 -21.10
N LEU A 122 -5.72 1.54 -19.95
CA LEU A 122 -4.61 2.47 -19.71
C LEU A 122 -3.25 1.75 -19.77
N THR A 123 -3.15 0.52 -19.24
CA THR A 123 -1.94 -0.29 -19.32
C THR A 123 -1.61 -0.66 -20.77
N CYS A 124 -2.61 -1.03 -21.56
CA CYS A 124 -2.43 -1.28 -23.00
C CYS A 124 -2.00 0.00 -23.74
N ALA A 125 -2.56 1.16 -23.40
CA ALA A 125 -2.17 2.43 -23.99
C ALA A 125 -0.71 2.80 -23.70
N VAL A 126 -0.21 2.55 -22.48
CA VAL A 126 1.23 2.63 -22.15
C VAL A 126 2.02 1.68 -23.05
N GLY A 127 1.54 0.45 -23.24
CA GLY A 127 2.18 -0.53 -24.11
C GLY A 127 2.32 -0.04 -25.56
N VAL A 128 1.26 0.51 -26.13
CA VAL A 128 1.26 1.10 -27.47
C VAL A 128 2.23 2.28 -27.55
N LEU A 129 2.20 3.21 -26.58
CA LEU A 129 3.12 4.34 -26.54
C LEU A 129 4.59 3.86 -26.55
N HIS A 130 4.90 2.85 -25.74
CA HIS A 130 6.24 2.26 -25.67
C HIS A 130 6.68 1.58 -26.98
N ILE A 131 5.75 0.94 -27.70
CA ILE A 131 6.01 0.41 -29.04
C ILE A 131 6.28 1.54 -30.04
N LEU A 132 5.53 2.65 -29.97
CA LEU A 132 5.72 3.83 -30.83
C LEU A 132 7.08 4.53 -30.60
N ILE A 133 7.57 4.54 -29.36
CA ILE A 133 8.91 5.05 -29.05
C ILE A 133 9.99 4.19 -29.74
N GLY A 134 9.82 2.86 -29.77
CA GLY A 134 10.64 1.95 -30.57
C GLY A 134 12.11 1.79 -30.12
N SER A 135 12.46 2.17 -28.88
CA SER A 135 13.77 1.83 -28.30
C SER A 135 13.78 0.37 -27.83
N PRO A 136 14.93 -0.33 -27.74
CA PRO A 136 14.97 -1.71 -27.26
C PRO A 136 14.34 -1.88 -25.87
N LEU A 137 14.63 -0.94 -24.96
CA LEU A 137 14.05 -0.90 -23.62
C LEU A 137 12.54 -0.61 -23.68
N SER A 138 12.09 0.29 -24.54
CA SER A 138 10.67 0.59 -24.66
C SER A 138 9.88 -0.56 -25.25
N LEU A 139 10.41 -1.28 -26.23
CA LEU A 139 9.76 -2.45 -26.82
C LEU A 139 9.55 -3.54 -25.76
N ALA A 140 10.58 -3.85 -24.95
CA ALA A 140 10.44 -4.82 -23.86
C ALA A 140 9.38 -4.38 -22.85
N ALA A 141 9.42 -3.12 -22.39
CA ALA A 141 8.41 -2.57 -21.48
C ALA A 141 7.00 -2.56 -22.10
N GLY A 142 6.90 -2.28 -23.40
CA GLY A 142 5.65 -2.25 -24.16
C GLY A 142 5.00 -3.62 -24.25
N THR A 143 5.76 -4.66 -24.60
CA THR A 143 5.29 -6.04 -24.62
C THR A 143 4.80 -6.50 -23.24
N ILE A 144 5.56 -6.20 -22.18
CA ILE A 144 5.16 -6.53 -20.80
C ILE A 144 3.85 -5.81 -20.43
N ALA A 145 3.71 -4.54 -20.78
CA ALA A 145 2.50 -3.76 -20.51
C ALA A 145 1.27 -4.32 -21.24
N ILE A 146 1.39 -4.71 -22.51
CA ILE A 146 0.28 -5.32 -23.27
C ILE A 146 -0.15 -6.64 -22.64
N ILE A 147 0.80 -7.53 -22.34
CA ILE A 147 0.52 -8.81 -21.67
C ILE A 147 -0.15 -8.56 -20.32
N SER A 148 0.37 -7.60 -19.54
CA SER A 148 -0.22 -7.22 -18.26
C SER A 148 -1.66 -6.70 -18.41
N GLY A 149 -1.94 -5.87 -19.42
CA GLY A 149 -3.28 -5.37 -19.70
C GLY A 149 -4.28 -6.49 -20.02
N VAL A 150 -3.87 -7.50 -20.80
CA VAL A 150 -4.69 -8.68 -21.07
C VAL A 150 -4.97 -9.46 -19.79
N ILE A 151 -3.94 -9.73 -18.98
CA ILE A 151 -4.10 -10.44 -17.69
C ILE A 151 -5.04 -9.66 -16.75
N GLN A 152 -4.87 -8.35 -16.65
CA GLN A 152 -5.74 -7.50 -15.83
C GLN A 152 -7.20 -7.53 -16.31
N SER A 153 -7.43 -7.59 -17.63
CA SER A 153 -8.78 -7.66 -18.22
C SER A 153 -9.46 -8.99 -17.87
N LEU A 154 -8.76 -10.10 -18.04
CA LEU A 154 -9.25 -11.44 -17.67
C LEU A 154 -9.53 -11.52 -16.17
N TYR A 155 -8.63 -10.97 -15.35
CA TYR A 155 -8.79 -10.91 -13.90
C TYR A 155 -10.03 -10.10 -13.51
N ALA A 156 -10.24 -8.93 -14.12
CA ALA A 156 -11.40 -8.08 -13.88
C ALA A 156 -12.73 -8.80 -14.19
N CYS A 157 -12.79 -9.54 -15.30
CA CYS A 157 -13.94 -10.39 -15.63
C CYS A 157 -14.18 -11.46 -14.57
N TRP A 158 -13.11 -12.14 -14.12
CA TRP A 158 -13.19 -13.21 -13.13
C TRP A 158 -13.68 -12.74 -11.75
N VAL A 159 -13.22 -11.58 -11.29
CA VAL A 159 -13.54 -11.08 -9.94
C VAL A 159 -14.75 -10.15 -9.87
N ASN A 160 -15.44 -9.90 -10.99
CA ASN A 160 -16.57 -8.97 -11.07
C ASN A 160 -17.68 -9.27 -10.04
N SER A 161 -17.95 -10.55 -9.77
CA SER A 161 -18.93 -10.99 -8.77
C SER A 161 -18.58 -10.59 -7.32
N ARG A 162 -17.33 -10.19 -7.06
CA ARG A 162 -16.84 -9.80 -5.73
C ARG A 162 -16.84 -8.28 -5.52
N PHE A 163 -17.19 -7.48 -6.52
CA PHE A 163 -17.15 -6.01 -6.43
C PHE A 163 -18.11 -5.45 -5.38
N ASP A 164 -19.29 -6.03 -5.22
CA ASP A 164 -20.28 -5.53 -4.26
C ASP A 164 -19.78 -5.68 -2.81
N TYR A 165 -19.20 -6.85 -2.49
CA TYR A 165 -18.59 -7.07 -1.18
C TYR A 165 -17.39 -6.14 -0.95
N ALA A 166 -16.50 -6.00 -1.93
CA ALA A 166 -15.35 -5.12 -1.85
C ALA A 166 -15.74 -3.65 -1.62
N SER A 167 -16.83 -3.21 -2.26
CA SER A 167 -17.39 -1.87 -2.08
C SER A 167 -17.99 -1.69 -0.69
N LYS A 168 -18.71 -2.69 -0.20
CA LYS A 168 -19.35 -2.66 1.11
C LYS A 168 -18.30 -2.61 2.23
N ILE A 169 -17.30 -3.50 2.21
CA ILE A 169 -16.26 -3.52 3.24
C ILE A 169 -15.43 -2.24 3.25
N LEU A 170 -15.14 -1.69 2.07
CA LEU A 170 -14.45 -0.40 1.95
C LEU A 170 -15.31 0.71 2.57
N THR A 171 -16.59 0.79 2.23
CA THR A 171 -17.53 1.79 2.79
C THR A 171 -17.63 1.71 4.31
N VAL A 172 -17.85 0.51 4.84
CA VAL A 172 -18.04 0.30 6.29
C VAL A 172 -16.77 0.65 7.06
N SER A 173 -15.61 0.20 6.60
CA SER A 173 -14.34 0.45 7.27
C SER A 173 -13.89 1.92 7.21
N THR A 174 -14.28 2.67 6.17
CA THR A 174 -13.94 4.09 6.02
C THR A 174 -15.00 5.06 6.51
N SER A 175 -16.18 4.57 6.96
CA SER A 175 -17.35 5.39 7.31
C SER A 175 -17.07 6.54 8.29
N ALA A 176 -16.16 6.35 9.25
CA ALA A 176 -15.74 7.37 10.20
C ALA A 176 -14.22 7.58 10.11
N PRO A 177 -13.72 8.46 9.22
CA PRO A 177 -12.28 8.68 9.09
C PRO A 177 -11.71 9.31 10.38
N PRO A 178 -10.50 8.91 10.82
CA PRO A 178 -9.85 9.51 11.98
C PRO A 178 -9.67 11.02 11.84
N TYR A 179 -9.69 11.73 12.97
CA TYR A 179 -9.41 13.16 12.99
C TYR A 179 -8.06 13.48 12.32
N ASN A 180 -8.01 14.51 11.48
CA ASN A 180 -6.82 14.90 10.69
C ASN A 180 -6.28 13.88 9.66
N THR A 181 -7.04 12.85 9.28
CA THR A 181 -6.60 11.89 8.24
C THR A 181 -6.22 12.60 6.93
N THR A 182 -7.05 13.54 6.48
CA THR A 182 -6.79 14.32 5.26
C THR A 182 -5.47 15.09 5.34
N THR A 183 -5.19 15.74 6.47
CA THR A 183 -3.92 16.46 6.70
C THR A 183 -2.74 15.50 6.63
N PHE A 184 -2.85 14.33 7.26
CA PHE A 184 -1.77 13.36 7.32
C PHE A 184 -1.46 12.76 5.93
N VAL A 185 -2.51 12.50 5.14
CA VAL A 185 -2.38 12.12 3.73
C VAL A 185 -1.72 13.23 2.92
N ILE A 186 -2.16 14.48 3.04
CA ILE A 186 -1.58 15.62 2.30
C ILE A 186 -0.09 15.77 2.61
N VAL A 187 0.30 15.70 3.88
CA VAL A 187 1.70 15.75 4.29
C VAL A 187 2.50 14.59 3.69
N SER A 188 1.92 13.40 3.64
CA SER A 188 2.54 12.23 3.01
C SER A 188 2.74 12.44 1.51
N ILE A 189 1.72 12.96 0.80
CA ILE A 189 1.81 13.28 -0.63
C ILE A 189 2.88 14.34 -0.89
N ILE A 190 2.92 15.43 -0.10
CA ILE A 190 3.94 16.48 -0.22
C ILE A 190 5.34 15.91 0.01
N THR A 191 5.51 15.08 1.05
CA THR A 191 6.80 14.44 1.33
C THR A 191 7.27 13.59 0.15
N CYS A 192 6.34 12.85 -0.46
CA CYS A 192 6.64 12.05 -1.64
C CYS A 192 6.96 12.94 -2.84
N LEU A 193 6.21 14.03 -3.05
CA LEU A 193 6.43 14.96 -4.16
C LEU A 193 7.86 15.54 -4.11
N VAL A 194 8.28 15.98 -2.93
CA VAL A 194 9.63 16.50 -2.68
C VAL A 194 10.67 15.42 -2.93
N TYR A 195 10.47 14.20 -2.39
CA TYR A 195 11.42 13.11 -2.56
C TYR A 195 11.54 12.61 -4.02
N SER A 196 10.42 12.53 -4.75
CA SER A 196 10.40 12.24 -6.18
C SER A 196 11.14 13.31 -6.97
N SER A 197 10.82 14.59 -6.74
CA SER A 197 11.46 15.70 -7.43
C SER A 197 12.97 15.72 -7.19
N PHE A 198 13.39 15.48 -5.94
CA PHE A 198 14.80 15.35 -5.58
C PHE A 198 15.48 14.19 -6.31
N SER A 199 14.89 12.99 -6.29
CA SER A 199 15.44 11.80 -6.96
C SER A 199 15.60 12.01 -8.47
N VAL A 200 14.65 12.71 -9.09
CA VAL A 200 14.64 13.05 -10.52
C VAL A 200 15.82 13.95 -10.90
N THR A 201 16.25 14.87 -10.02
CA THR A 201 17.44 15.70 -10.28
C THR A 201 18.71 14.87 -10.43
N GLY A 202 18.89 13.87 -9.57
CA GLY A 202 20.06 12.98 -9.64
C GLY A 202 20.04 12.09 -10.88
N ILE A 203 18.87 11.58 -11.25
CA ILE A 203 18.69 10.79 -12.48
C ILE A 203 19.01 11.65 -13.70
N GLY A 204 18.47 12.87 -13.79
CA GLY A 204 18.76 13.79 -14.90
C GLY A 204 20.25 14.12 -14.99
N GLY A 205 20.92 14.31 -13.86
CA GLY A 205 22.37 14.53 -13.81
C GLY A 205 23.21 13.32 -14.26
N ALA A 206 22.74 12.11 -13.98
CA ALA A 206 23.36 10.86 -14.47
C ALA A 206 23.13 10.66 -15.98
N THR A 207 21.90 10.91 -16.47
CA THR A 207 21.55 10.84 -17.89
C THR A 207 22.33 11.87 -18.73
N ALA A 208 22.68 13.02 -18.16
CA ALA A 208 23.45 14.05 -18.86
C ALA A 208 24.85 13.59 -19.30
N THR A 209 25.52 12.77 -18.49
CA THR A 209 26.86 12.24 -18.77
C THR A 209 26.83 10.89 -19.49
N GLY A 210 25.85 10.03 -19.18
CA GLY A 210 25.56 8.81 -19.95
C GLY A 210 26.64 7.72 -19.93
N THR A 211 27.48 7.65 -18.89
CA THR A 211 28.52 6.61 -18.78
C THR A 211 27.94 5.27 -18.30
N SER A 212 28.67 4.16 -18.48
CA SER A 212 28.22 2.85 -17.96
C SER A 212 28.04 2.84 -16.43
N LEU A 213 28.82 3.65 -15.70
CA LEU A 213 28.66 3.84 -14.25
C LEU A 213 27.36 4.59 -13.91
N ASP A 214 26.91 5.50 -14.77
CA ASP A 214 25.69 6.26 -14.55
C ASP A 214 24.44 5.38 -14.61
N ILE A 215 24.45 4.34 -15.44
CA ILE A 215 23.41 3.32 -15.44
C ILE A 215 23.30 2.65 -14.07
N VAL A 216 24.43 2.30 -13.45
CA VAL A 216 24.47 1.70 -12.10
C VAL A 216 23.94 2.69 -11.07
N PHE A 217 24.33 3.97 -11.13
CA PHE A 217 23.82 4.99 -10.22
C PHE A 217 22.31 5.19 -10.34
N ILE A 218 21.77 5.21 -11.57
CA ILE A 218 20.34 5.30 -11.82
C ILE A 218 19.62 4.10 -11.19
N VAL A 219 20.12 2.87 -11.38
CA VAL A 219 19.54 1.67 -10.77
C VAL A 219 19.56 1.76 -9.23
N VAL A 220 20.66 2.22 -8.63
CA VAL A 220 20.77 2.41 -7.17
C VAL A 220 19.76 3.44 -6.66
N ILE A 221 19.63 4.59 -7.35
CA ILE A 221 18.64 5.62 -7.02
C ILE A 221 17.22 5.06 -7.13
N LEU A 222 16.92 4.28 -8.17
CA LEU A 222 15.59 3.68 -8.35
C LEU A 222 15.28 2.64 -7.28
N LEU A 223 16.21 1.76 -6.94
CA LEU A 223 16.01 0.78 -5.86
C LEU A 223 15.75 1.47 -4.51
N SER A 224 16.53 2.52 -4.21
CA SER A 224 16.31 3.36 -3.02
C SER A 224 14.96 4.08 -3.06
N PHE A 225 14.58 4.60 -4.23
CA PHE A 225 13.31 5.26 -4.45
C PHE A 225 12.12 4.33 -4.20
N LEU A 226 12.13 3.14 -4.81
CA LEU A 226 11.08 2.12 -4.66
C LEU A 226 10.92 1.70 -3.20
N TRP A 227 12.04 1.42 -2.50
CA TRP A 227 11.98 1.01 -1.11
C TRP A 227 11.50 2.13 -0.20
N SER A 228 12.00 3.35 -0.39
CA SER A 228 11.63 4.52 0.42
C SER A 228 10.16 4.90 0.23
N MET A 229 9.63 4.87 -0.99
CA MET A 229 8.21 5.08 -1.24
C MET A 229 7.33 4.04 -0.55
N GLN A 230 7.75 2.77 -0.55
CA GLN A 230 7.05 1.71 0.16
C GLN A 230 7.10 1.92 1.69
N VAL A 231 8.21 2.41 2.23
CA VAL A 231 8.33 2.81 3.65
C VAL A 231 7.37 3.94 3.98
N ILE A 232 7.32 5.02 3.19
CA ILE A 232 6.40 6.14 3.43
C ILE A 232 4.94 5.64 3.43
N LYS A 233 4.57 4.83 2.43
CA LYS A 233 3.25 4.21 2.33
C LYS A 233 2.92 3.37 3.56
N ASN A 234 3.85 2.53 4.02
CA ASN A 234 3.62 1.64 5.16
C ASN A 234 3.66 2.37 6.51
N MET A 235 4.40 3.47 6.65
CA MET A 235 4.37 4.33 7.83
C MET A 235 2.98 4.96 8.02
N LEU A 236 2.41 5.48 6.93
CA LEU A 236 1.03 5.98 6.88
C LEU A 236 0.04 4.84 7.23
N TYR A 237 0.19 3.69 6.58
CA TYR A 237 -0.67 2.53 6.78
C TYR A 237 -0.68 2.04 8.24
N VAL A 238 0.49 1.83 8.85
CA VAL A 238 0.62 1.36 10.24
C VAL A 238 -0.03 2.35 11.20
N THR A 239 0.27 3.65 11.04
CA THR A 239 -0.28 4.70 11.91
C THR A 239 -1.80 4.74 11.84
N ILE A 240 -2.39 4.76 10.63
CA ILE A 240 -3.84 4.78 10.47
C ILE A 240 -4.46 3.47 10.97
N SER A 241 -3.85 2.32 10.67
CA SER A 241 -4.37 1.03 11.13
C SER A 241 -4.43 0.93 12.65
N ARG A 242 -3.45 1.47 13.38
CA ARG A 242 -3.46 1.56 14.85
C ARG A 242 -4.66 2.36 15.34
N ILE A 243 -4.87 3.56 14.78
CA ILE A 243 -5.97 4.44 15.19
C ILE A 243 -7.33 3.79 14.89
N ARG A 244 -7.49 3.21 13.69
CA ARG A 244 -8.75 2.54 13.29
C ARG A 244 -9.02 1.30 14.12
N TYR A 245 -8.00 0.49 14.38
CA TYR A 245 -8.13 -0.70 15.19
C TYR A 245 -8.62 -0.33 16.61
N MET A 246 -8.05 0.71 17.22
CA MET A 246 -8.45 1.15 18.57
C MET A 246 -9.87 1.71 18.61
N ASN A 247 -10.31 2.34 17.53
CA ASN A 247 -11.70 2.76 17.36
C ASN A 247 -12.65 1.55 17.22
N PHE A 248 -12.33 0.56 16.38
CA PHE A 248 -13.19 -0.61 16.16
C PHE A 248 -13.24 -1.56 17.35
N ALA A 249 -12.08 -1.91 17.92
CA ALA A 249 -11.99 -2.87 19.03
C ALA A 249 -12.46 -2.24 20.34
N CYS A 250 -11.96 -1.04 20.67
CA CYS A 250 -12.12 -0.44 22.00
C CYS A 250 -13.14 0.72 22.03
N GLY A 251 -13.50 1.31 20.88
CA GLY A 251 -14.28 2.54 20.84
C GLY A 251 -13.49 3.78 21.27
N VAL A 252 -12.15 3.72 21.20
CA VAL A 252 -11.26 4.80 21.66
C VAL A 252 -10.67 5.53 20.47
N ASP A 253 -10.82 6.86 20.45
CA ASP A 253 -10.20 7.73 19.46
C ASP A 253 -8.82 8.20 19.95
N ILE A 254 -7.77 7.75 19.27
CA ILE A 254 -6.39 8.16 19.55
C ILE A 254 -6.06 9.40 18.73
N ASN A 255 -5.35 10.34 19.35
CA ASN A 255 -4.82 11.51 18.65
C ASN A 255 -3.82 11.09 17.56
N THR A 256 -4.13 11.40 16.30
CA THR A 256 -3.35 11.06 15.11
C THR A 256 -1.88 11.51 15.18
N ARG A 257 -1.60 12.68 15.77
CA ARG A 257 -0.23 13.20 15.90
C ARG A 257 0.60 12.37 16.89
N ALA A 258 0.01 12.00 18.02
CA ALA A 258 0.67 11.18 19.03
C ALA A 258 0.93 9.77 18.48
N ALA A 259 -0.08 9.16 17.84
CA ALA A 259 0.07 7.86 17.19
C ALA A 259 1.18 7.86 16.13
N PHE A 260 1.28 8.90 15.31
CA PHE A 260 2.35 9.01 14.32
C PHE A 260 3.72 9.15 14.95
N HIS A 261 3.86 10.03 15.96
CA HIS A 261 5.11 10.21 16.68
C HIS A 261 5.62 8.89 17.27
N ASP A 262 4.74 8.11 17.88
CA ASP A 262 5.09 6.78 18.40
C ASP A 262 5.52 5.82 17.29
N THR A 263 4.81 5.81 16.16
CA THR A 263 5.16 4.99 14.99
C THR A 263 6.56 5.33 14.49
N VAL A 264 6.87 6.63 14.34
CA VAL A 264 8.20 7.09 13.92
C VAL A 264 9.27 6.74 14.94
N LYS A 265 8.97 6.84 16.23
CA LYS A 265 9.97 6.61 17.28
C LYS A 265 10.28 5.12 17.49
N HIS A 266 9.27 4.26 17.36
CA HIS A 266 9.38 2.87 17.79
C HIS A 266 9.23 1.84 16.67
N LEU A 267 8.51 2.14 15.59
CA LEU A 267 8.06 1.13 14.63
C LEU A 267 8.83 1.14 13.30
N VAL A 268 9.68 2.14 13.06
CA VAL A 268 10.41 2.31 11.78
C VAL A 268 11.13 1.03 11.34
N GLY A 269 11.88 0.37 12.23
CA GLY A 269 12.59 -0.86 11.89
C GLY A 269 11.66 -1.98 11.39
N SER A 270 10.52 -2.21 12.07
CA SER A 270 9.51 -3.18 11.63
C SER A 270 8.86 -2.77 10.31
N VAL A 271 8.60 -1.48 10.12
CA VAL A 271 8.03 -0.95 8.88
C VAL A 271 9.01 -1.13 7.71
N CYS A 272 10.30 -0.87 7.90
CA CYS A 272 11.34 -1.07 6.87
C CYS A 272 11.42 -2.53 6.43
N ILE A 273 11.40 -3.48 7.37
CA ILE A 273 11.37 -4.93 7.08
C ILE A 273 10.13 -5.27 6.24
N GLY A 274 8.95 -4.86 6.70
CA GLY A 274 7.70 -5.13 5.98
C GLY A 274 7.67 -4.49 4.60
N SER A 275 8.26 -3.30 4.43
CA SER A 275 8.35 -2.62 3.13
C SER A 275 9.26 -3.33 2.14
N ALA A 276 10.28 -4.05 2.59
CA ALA A 276 11.12 -4.87 1.72
C ALA A 276 10.45 -6.20 1.38
N ILE A 277 9.85 -6.86 2.38
CA ILE A 277 9.38 -8.25 2.27
C ILE A 277 7.98 -8.35 1.63
N VAL A 278 7.02 -7.50 2.03
CA VAL A 278 5.61 -7.64 1.62
C VAL A 278 5.40 -7.54 0.11
N PRO A 279 6.05 -6.61 -0.63
CA PRO A 279 5.91 -6.56 -2.09
C PRO A 279 6.40 -7.85 -2.76
N VAL A 280 7.54 -8.39 -2.32
CA VAL A 280 8.14 -9.62 -2.87
C VAL A 280 7.21 -10.82 -2.66
N ILE A 281 6.69 -10.98 -1.45
CA ILE A 281 5.73 -12.05 -1.13
C ILE A 281 4.42 -11.87 -1.91
N GLY A 282 3.96 -10.63 -2.07
CA GLY A 282 2.80 -10.31 -2.90
C GLY A 282 2.97 -10.79 -4.35
N THR A 283 4.15 -10.58 -4.94
CA THR A 283 4.48 -11.06 -6.29
C THR A 283 4.50 -12.59 -6.35
N ILE A 284 5.18 -13.26 -5.42
CA ILE A 284 5.27 -14.73 -5.35
C ILE A 284 3.88 -15.36 -5.20
N ARG A 285 3.02 -14.77 -4.35
CA ARG A 285 1.64 -15.23 -4.18
C ARG A 285 0.82 -15.03 -5.45
N GLY A 286 1.00 -13.90 -6.12
CA GLY A 286 0.33 -13.60 -7.38
C GLY A 286 0.67 -14.62 -8.47
N SER A 287 1.94 -14.93 -8.65
CA SER A 287 2.39 -15.97 -9.58
C SER A 287 1.92 -17.36 -9.17
N ALA A 288 1.90 -17.68 -7.87
CA ALA A 288 1.46 -19.02 -7.42
C ALA A 288 0.00 -19.28 -7.75
N ARG A 289 -0.85 -18.26 -7.55
CA ARG A 289 -2.27 -18.34 -7.92
C ARG A 289 -2.45 -18.47 -9.43
N ALA A 290 -1.64 -17.75 -10.23
CA ALA A 290 -1.71 -17.87 -11.69
C ALA A 290 -1.29 -19.27 -12.17
N ILE A 291 -0.23 -19.83 -11.61
CA ILE A 291 0.25 -21.19 -11.93
C ILE A 291 -0.80 -22.23 -11.55
N ASN A 292 -1.38 -22.15 -10.34
CA ASN A 292 -2.42 -23.08 -9.91
C ASN A 292 -3.71 -23.01 -10.75
N LEU A 293 -3.98 -21.87 -11.40
CA LEU A 293 -5.12 -21.74 -12.31
C LEU A 293 -4.84 -22.35 -13.70
N VAL A 294 -3.57 -22.45 -14.09
CA VAL A 294 -3.13 -23.01 -15.38
C VAL A 294 -2.84 -24.51 -15.26
N ALA A 295 -2.37 -24.96 -14.10
CA ALA A 295 -2.22 -26.37 -13.75
C ALA A 295 -3.61 -27.01 -13.58
N GLY A 296 -4.28 -27.31 -14.69
CA GLY A 296 -5.49 -28.14 -14.70
C GLY A 296 -5.17 -29.62 -14.47
N ASP A 297 -6.23 -30.42 -14.30
CA ASP A 297 -6.23 -31.87 -13.96
C ASP A 297 -5.40 -32.80 -14.89
N ASN A 298 -4.81 -32.30 -15.97
CA ASN A 298 -4.28 -33.15 -17.05
C ASN A 298 -2.76 -33.35 -17.05
N ASP A 299 -1.98 -32.66 -16.21
CA ASP A 299 -0.51 -32.80 -16.14
C ASP A 299 0.00 -33.01 -14.70
N GLU A 300 0.24 -34.27 -14.32
CA GLU A 300 0.74 -34.67 -12.99
C GLU A 300 2.05 -33.98 -12.59
N PHE A 301 2.94 -33.67 -13.55
CA PHE A 301 4.21 -32.99 -13.29
C PHE A 301 4.05 -31.49 -12.97
N LEU A 302 3.13 -30.82 -13.68
CA LEU A 302 2.77 -29.42 -13.41
C LEU A 302 2.03 -29.30 -12.08
N PHE A 303 1.22 -30.31 -11.73
CA PHE A 303 0.53 -30.38 -10.44
C PHE A 303 1.51 -30.45 -9.26
N SER A 304 2.51 -31.34 -9.30
CA SER A 304 3.52 -31.46 -8.23
C SER A 304 4.36 -30.19 -8.03
N CYS A 305 4.76 -29.53 -9.13
CA CYS A 305 5.50 -28.26 -9.06
C CYS A 305 4.62 -27.10 -8.56
N ALA A 306 3.35 -27.07 -8.95
CA ALA A 306 2.36 -26.10 -8.47
C ALA A 306 2.08 -26.27 -6.96
N ASP A 307 1.99 -27.52 -6.48
CA ASP A 307 1.82 -27.83 -5.06
C ASP A 307 3.04 -27.42 -4.22
N CYS A 308 4.26 -27.70 -4.70
CA CYS A 308 5.48 -27.25 -4.03
C CYS A 308 5.58 -25.71 -3.98
N TYR A 309 5.30 -25.04 -5.10
CA TYR A 309 5.36 -23.58 -5.19
C TYR A 309 4.28 -22.90 -4.34
N SER A 310 3.07 -23.47 -4.30
CA SER A 310 1.98 -22.97 -3.47
C SER A 310 2.23 -23.22 -1.97
N GLY A 311 2.85 -24.34 -1.59
CA GLY A 311 3.32 -24.60 -0.23
C GLY A 311 4.38 -23.59 0.24
N PHE A 312 5.33 -23.25 -0.63
CA PHE A 312 6.31 -22.20 -0.36
C PHE A 312 5.65 -20.82 -0.23
N ALA A 313 4.74 -20.45 -1.14
CA ALA A 313 4.00 -19.20 -1.07
C ALA A 313 3.15 -19.10 0.22
N SER A 314 2.50 -20.18 0.63
CA SER A 314 1.71 -20.27 1.87
C SER A 314 2.57 -20.02 3.12
N THR A 315 3.77 -20.60 3.14
CA THR A 315 4.75 -20.38 4.21
C THR A 315 5.18 -18.92 4.25
N LEU A 316 5.51 -18.31 3.10
CA LEU A 316 5.88 -16.90 3.04
C LEU A 316 4.77 -15.97 3.52
N ILE A 317 3.51 -16.21 3.13
CA ILE A 317 2.37 -15.38 3.55
C ILE A 317 2.19 -15.39 5.07
N THR A 318 2.49 -16.53 5.72
CA THR A 318 2.46 -16.62 7.19
C THR A 318 3.41 -15.62 7.82
N TYR A 319 4.59 -15.40 7.24
CA TYR A 319 5.64 -14.53 7.82
C TYR A 319 5.70 -13.11 7.25
N GLY A 320 5.01 -12.83 6.13
CA GLY A 320 4.97 -11.51 5.55
C GLY A 320 3.68 -11.22 4.81
N ASN A 321 2.71 -10.71 5.56
CA ASN A 321 1.42 -10.28 5.04
C ASN A 321 1.14 -8.84 5.47
N ARG A 322 0.26 -8.16 4.74
CA ARG A 322 -0.10 -6.77 5.05
C ARG A 322 -0.84 -6.64 6.39
N TRP A 323 -1.51 -7.69 6.85
CA TRP A 323 -2.32 -7.67 8.07
C TRP A 323 -1.43 -7.55 9.30
N GLY A 324 -0.23 -8.11 9.25
CA GLY A 324 0.80 -7.96 10.28
C GLY A 324 1.14 -6.50 10.60
N PHE A 325 1.01 -5.56 9.64
CA PHE A 325 1.21 -4.14 9.92
C PHE A 325 0.23 -3.58 10.98
N VAL A 326 -0.98 -4.13 11.08
CA VAL A 326 -1.94 -3.75 12.13
C VAL A 326 -1.39 -4.12 13.50
N HIS A 327 -0.92 -5.36 13.68
CA HIS A 327 -0.30 -5.81 14.93
C HIS A 327 1.02 -5.09 15.23
N VAL A 328 1.80 -4.68 14.22
CA VAL A 328 2.97 -3.81 14.42
C VAL A 328 2.54 -2.48 15.03
N GLY A 329 1.49 -1.86 14.49
CA GLY A 329 0.96 -0.57 14.97
C GLY A 329 0.38 -0.64 16.37
N VAL A 330 -0.42 -1.66 16.65
CA VAL A 330 -1.19 -1.80 17.90
C VAL A 330 -0.31 -2.34 19.03
N TYR A 331 0.44 -3.41 18.77
CA TYR A 331 1.14 -4.17 19.81
C TYR A 331 2.66 -3.94 19.84
N ASN A 332 3.20 -3.07 18.97
CA ASN A 332 4.65 -2.81 18.86
C ASN A 332 5.51 -4.09 18.64
N LYS A 333 4.91 -5.09 17.98
CA LYS A 333 5.57 -6.36 17.65
C LYS A 333 6.56 -6.21 16.49
N GLY A 334 7.53 -7.12 16.40
CA GLY A 334 8.35 -7.25 15.20
C GLY A 334 7.50 -7.65 14.00
N PHE A 335 7.79 -7.15 12.79
CA PHE A 335 6.94 -7.36 11.62
C PHE A 335 6.66 -8.85 11.29
N ILE A 336 7.69 -9.69 11.35
CA ILE A 336 7.58 -11.12 11.06
C ILE A 336 6.66 -11.81 12.07
N GLN A 337 6.88 -11.54 13.36
CA GLN A 337 6.05 -12.06 14.45
C GLN A 337 4.61 -11.56 14.33
N ALA A 338 4.41 -10.27 14.08
CA ALA A 338 3.10 -9.67 13.88
C ALA A 338 2.35 -10.30 12.69
N SER A 339 3.05 -10.62 11.60
CA SER A 339 2.48 -11.31 10.44
C SER A 339 2.08 -12.75 10.77
N ALA A 340 2.91 -13.48 11.51
CA ALA A 340 2.61 -14.85 11.93
C ALA A 340 1.39 -14.89 12.86
N ASP A 341 1.36 -14.04 13.89
CA ASP A 341 0.26 -13.97 14.86
C ASP A 341 -1.06 -13.61 14.18
N THR A 342 -1.06 -12.63 13.27
CA THR A 342 -2.27 -12.25 12.52
C THR A 342 -2.76 -13.36 11.62
N TRP A 343 -1.85 -14.04 10.92
CA TRP A 343 -2.22 -15.13 10.03
C TRP A 343 -2.78 -16.32 10.81
N GLU A 344 -2.15 -16.69 11.93
CA GLU A 344 -2.63 -17.75 12.82
C GLU A 344 -4.03 -17.46 13.37
N MET A 345 -4.26 -16.23 13.84
CA MET A 345 -5.57 -15.77 14.28
C MET A 345 -6.63 -15.93 13.20
N PHE A 346 -6.33 -15.55 11.95
CA PHE A 346 -7.27 -15.74 10.85
C PHE A 346 -7.57 -17.22 10.56
N LYS A 347 -6.63 -18.13 10.79
CA LYS A 347 -6.92 -19.57 10.68
C LYS A 347 -7.88 -20.03 11.77
N ARG A 348 -7.65 -19.60 13.01
CA ARG A 348 -8.47 -19.99 14.17
C ARG A 348 -9.93 -19.56 14.04
N VAL A 349 -10.18 -18.44 13.36
CA VAL A 349 -11.52 -17.89 13.11
C VAL A 349 -12.04 -18.22 11.71
N GLU A 350 -11.35 -19.11 10.97
CA GLU A 350 -11.73 -19.57 9.62
C GLU A 350 -11.92 -18.43 8.59
N LEU A 351 -11.22 -17.30 8.79
CA LEU A 351 -11.35 -16.10 7.96
C LEU A 351 -10.47 -16.13 6.69
N ILE A 352 -9.68 -17.19 6.50
CA ILE A 352 -8.71 -17.30 5.39
C ILE A 352 -9.42 -17.20 4.03
N SER A 353 -10.50 -17.94 3.84
CA SER A 353 -11.27 -17.94 2.58
C SER A 353 -11.78 -16.53 2.24
N LEU A 354 -12.27 -15.81 3.26
CA LEU A 354 -12.73 -14.44 3.12
C LEU A 354 -11.60 -13.50 2.72
N ILE A 355 -10.46 -13.57 3.42
CA ILE A 355 -9.26 -12.76 3.16
C ILE A 355 -8.70 -13.02 1.76
N ASP A 356 -8.73 -14.27 1.32
CA ASP A 356 -8.27 -14.65 -0.01
C ASP A 356 -9.18 -14.12 -1.12
N SER A 357 -10.45 -13.89 -0.79
CA SER A 357 -11.45 -13.28 -1.67
C SER A 357 -11.44 -11.74 -1.67
N ASP A 358 -10.71 -11.10 -0.75
CA ASP A 358 -10.65 -9.64 -0.64
C ASP A 358 -10.01 -9.00 -1.88
N LEU A 359 -10.72 -8.00 -2.43
CA LEU A 359 -10.24 -7.22 -3.57
C LEU A 359 -9.62 -5.88 -3.20
N THR A 360 -9.68 -5.43 -1.94
CA THR A 360 -9.23 -4.08 -1.58
C THR A 360 -7.72 -3.89 -1.81
N GLY A 361 -6.93 -4.97 -1.67
CA GLY A 361 -5.50 -4.95 -2.01
C GLY A 361 -5.24 -4.79 -3.49
N VAL A 362 -5.98 -5.53 -4.31
CA VAL A 362 -5.86 -5.48 -5.77
C VAL A 362 -6.39 -4.17 -6.31
N PHE A 363 -7.50 -3.67 -5.76
CA PHE A 363 -8.03 -2.35 -6.07
C PHE A 363 -6.99 -1.24 -5.83
N CYS A 364 -6.29 -1.24 -4.69
CA CYS A 364 -5.24 -0.25 -4.44
C CYS A 364 -4.08 -0.40 -5.42
N PHE A 365 -3.68 -1.64 -5.75
CA PHE A 365 -2.63 -1.91 -6.73
C PHE A 365 -3.01 -1.38 -8.13
N LEU A 366 -4.18 -1.77 -8.65
CA LEU A 366 -4.68 -1.35 -9.95
C LEU A 366 -4.91 0.16 -10.02
N SER A 367 -5.39 0.79 -8.93
CA SER A 367 -5.48 2.26 -8.86
C SER A 367 -4.10 2.92 -9.02
N GLY A 368 -3.07 2.33 -8.40
CA GLY A 368 -1.69 2.76 -8.60
C GLY A 368 -1.26 2.62 -10.07
N VAL A 369 -1.52 1.47 -10.67
CA VAL A 369 -1.21 1.22 -12.09
C VAL A 369 -1.95 2.20 -13.00
N ALA A 370 -3.22 2.51 -12.74
CA ALA A 370 -4.01 3.44 -13.55
C ALA A 370 -3.42 4.86 -13.51
N VAL A 371 -3.15 5.39 -12.30
CA VAL A 371 -2.56 6.73 -12.16
C VAL A 371 -1.13 6.77 -12.71
N GLY A 372 -0.33 5.72 -12.48
CA GLY A 372 0.96 5.55 -13.12
C GLY A 372 0.86 5.58 -14.64
N SER A 373 -0.07 4.83 -15.23
CA SER A 373 -0.28 4.82 -16.69
C SER A 373 -0.66 6.19 -17.23
N ILE A 374 -1.54 6.94 -16.55
CA ILE A 374 -1.88 8.32 -16.94
C ILE A 374 -0.62 9.20 -16.95
N CYS A 375 0.15 9.20 -15.86
CA CYS A 375 1.38 9.98 -15.75
C CYS A 375 2.43 9.58 -16.80
N GLY A 376 2.61 8.28 -17.03
CA GLY A 376 3.53 7.73 -18.02
C GLY A 376 3.13 8.06 -19.45
N ILE A 377 1.83 8.03 -19.78
CA ILE A 377 1.31 8.44 -21.09
C ILE A 377 1.54 9.93 -21.31
N VAL A 378 1.18 10.77 -20.34
CA VAL A 378 1.34 12.23 -20.46
C VAL A 378 2.82 12.60 -20.60
N GLY A 379 3.69 12.10 -19.71
CA GLY A 379 5.12 12.40 -19.74
C GLY A 379 5.82 11.82 -20.98
N GLY A 380 5.51 10.57 -21.34
CA GLY A 380 6.10 9.90 -22.49
C GLY A 380 5.65 10.49 -23.82
N THR A 381 4.38 10.86 -23.97
CA THR A 381 3.86 11.49 -25.20
C THR A 381 4.45 12.89 -25.38
N TRP A 382 4.52 13.68 -24.30
CA TRP A 382 5.13 15.01 -24.31
C TRP A 382 6.57 14.93 -24.83
N GLU A 383 7.34 13.98 -24.29
CA GLU A 383 8.75 13.83 -24.66
C GLU A 383 8.95 13.14 -26.01
N LEU A 384 8.02 12.27 -26.44
CA LEU A 384 8.03 11.70 -27.79
C LEU A 384 7.92 12.79 -28.87
N ILE A 385 7.13 13.85 -28.61
CA ILE A 385 6.97 14.99 -29.52
C ILE A 385 8.20 15.91 -29.49
N ILE A 386 8.79 16.13 -28.30
CA ILE A 386 9.92 17.04 -28.15
C ILE A 386 11.24 16.36 -28.48
N HIS A 387 11.67 15.37 -27.70
CA HIS A 387 12.97 14.69 -27.81
C HIS A 387 12.78 13.18 -27.60
N LYS A 388 12.49 12.47 -28.70
CA LYS A 388 12.24 11.01 -28.71
C LYS A 388 13.26 10.19 -27.91
N GLY A 389 14.53 10.62 -27.86
CA GLY A 389 15.59 9.95 -27.10
C GLY A 389 15.33 9.79 -25.60
N TYR A 390 14.60 10.72 -24.97
CA TYR A 390 14.30 10.67 -23.53
C TYR A 390 12.91 10.10 -23.22
N ALA A 391 12.08 9.87 -24.24
CA ALA A 391 10.68 9.50 -24.07
C ALA A 391 10.49 8.20 -23.28
N THR A 392 11.36 7.20 -23.47
CA THR A 392 11.29 5.93 -22.72
C THR A 392 11.52 6.15 -21.22
N GLU A 393 12.60 6.85 -20.88
CA GLU A 393 12.99 7.10 -19.49
C GLU A 393 11.93 7.94 -18.77
N VAL A 394 11.54 9.06 -19.38
CA VAL A 394 10.53 9.97 -18.82
C VAL A 394 9.20 9.24 -18.60
N SER A 395 8.76 8.39 -19.54
CA SER A 395 7.53 7.62 -19.40
C SER A 395 7.58 6.65 -18.22
N ILE A 396 8.69 5.89 -18.08
CA ILE A 396 8.87 4.92 -16.98
C ILE A 396 8.92 5.64 -15.62
N TYR A 397 9.67 6.73 -15.50
CA TYR A 397 9.77 7.47 -14.25
C TYR A 397 8.45 8.14 -13.86
N ALA A 398 7.77 8.76 -14.82
CA ALA A 398 6.45 9.31 -14.61
C ALA A 398 5.45 8.23 -14.16
N PHE A 399 5.50 7.04 -14.76
CA PHE A 399 4.70 5.90 -14.33
C PHE A 399 4.96 5.49 -12.89
N LEU A 400 6.23 5.32 -12.51
CA LEU A 400 6.61 4.93 -11.15
C LEU A 400 6.17 5.96 -10.12
N ILE A 401 6.38 7.25 -10.39
CA ILE A 401 5.96 8.34 -9.51
C ILE A 401 4.44 8.34 -9.35
N GLY A 402 3.69 8.31 -10.45
CA GLY A 402 2.22 8.23 -10.43
C GLY A 402 1.70 7.04 -9.65
N TYR A 403 2.32 5.87 -9.84
CA TYR A 403 1.99 4.65 -9.10
C TYR A 403 2.12 4.84 -7.59
N PHE A 404 3.28 5.28 -7.10
CA PHE A 404 3.50 5.41 -5.66
C PHE A 404 2.66 6.53 -5.04
N MET A 405 2.44 7.65 -5.73
CA MET A 405 1.55 8.72 -5.23
C MET A 405 0.15 8.19 -4.95
N CYS A 406 -0.41 7.43 -5.89
CA CYS A 406 -1.75 6.88 -5.74
C CYS A 406 -1.79 5.80 -4.66
N ARG A 407 -0.78 4.92 -4.60
CA ARG A 407 -0.66 3.89 -3.55
C ARG A 407 -0.59 4.49 -2.14
N ILE A 408 0.05 5.64 -1.99
CA ILE A 408 0.16 6.37 -0.72
C ILE A 408 -1.17 7.05 -0.39
N ALA A 409 -1.80 7.71 -1.37
CA ALA A 409 -3.11 8.34 -1.20
C ALA A 409 -4.20 7.34 -0.73
N LEU A 410 -4.18 6.12 -1.26
CA LEU A 410 -5.13 5.06 -0.89
C LEU A 410 -4.72 4.27 0.38
N ALA A 411 -3.52 4.49 0.93
CA ALA A 411 -2.98 3.66 2.01
C ALA A 411 -3.85 3.69 3.27
N TRP A 412 -4.48 4.84 3.59
CA TRP A 412 -5.32 4.98 4.78
C TRP A 412 -6.65 4.19 4.66
N GLN A 413 -7.22 4.11 3.45
CA GLN A 413 -8.43 3.33 3.19
C GLN A 413 -8.12 1.84 3.31
N GLN A 414 -7.01 1.42 2.69
CA GLN A 414 -6.53 0.05 2.79
C GLN A 414 -6.20 -0.34 4.25
N ALA A 415 -5.61 0.59 5.02
CA ALA A 415 -5.32 0.41 6.43
C ALA A 415 -6.61 0.27 7.27
N SER A 416 -7.65 1.04 6.93
CA SER A 416 -8.95 0.98 7.62
C SER A 416 -9.63 -0.38 7.41
N VAL A 417 -9.66 -0.89 6.18
CA VAL A 417 -10.15 -2.24 5.88
C VAL A 417 -9.36 -3.28 6.67
N SER A 418 -8.03 -3.10 6.74
CA SER A 418 -7.16 -4.07 7.39
C SER A 418 -7.34 -4.11 8.90
N ALA A 419 -7.47 -2.94 9.52
CA ALA A 419 -7.83 -2.83 10.92
C ALA A 419 -9.22 -3.42 11.21
N TYR A 420 -10.18 -3.25 10.31
CA TYR A 420 -11.53 -3.81 10.46
C TYR A 420 -11.51 -5.35 10.49
N TYR A 421 -10.85 -5.99 9.54
CA TYR A 421 -10.72 -7.45 9.54
C TYR A 421 -9.96 -8.00 10.75
N VAL A 422 -8.85 -7.36 11.13
CA VAL A 422 -8.04 -7.79 12.28
C VAL A 422 -8.81 -7.63 13.59
N SER A 423 -9.47 -6.49 13.80
CA SER A 423 -10.28 -6.27 15.01
C SER A 423 -11.51 -7.18 15.08
N TYR A 424 -12.14 -7.51 13.93
CA TYR A 424 -13.19 -8.52 13.87
C TYR A 424 -12.67 -9.90 14.24
N ALA A 425 -11.51 -10.31 13.71
CA ALA A 425 -10.93 -11.62 13.99
C ALA A 425 -10.54 -11.80 15.47
N GLU A 426 -10.13 -10.74 16.16
CA GLU A 426 -9.82 -10.83 17.59
C GLU A 426 -11.06 -11.01 18.47
N ASN A 427 -12.19 -10.41 18.10
CA ASN A 427 -13.45 -10.59 18.82
C ASN A 427 -14.67 -10.60 17.88
N PRO A 428 -14.96 -11.75 17.24
CA PRO A 428 -16.06 -11.87 16.27
C PRO A 428 -17.45 -11.68 16.88
N GLN A 429 -17.58 -11.85 18.20
CA GLN A 429 -18.84 -11.72 18.94
C GLN A 429 -19.13 -10.27 19.40
N SER A 430 -18.23 -9.34 19.11
CA SER A 430 -18.41 -7.94 19.50
C SER A 430 -19.60 -7.29 18.78
N LEU A 431 -20.50 -6.66 19.56
CA LEU A 431 -21.65 -5.90 19.06
C LEU A 431 -21.27 -4.63 18.26
N ARG A 432 -19.97 -4.30 18.19
CA ARG A 432 -19.47 -3.14 17.43
C ARG A 432 -19.38 -3.40 15.93
N PHE A 433 -19.37 -4.66 15.49
CA PHE A 433 -19.31 -5.00 14.08
C PHE A 433 -20.69 -5.17 13.48
N ASP A 434 -20.80 -4.87 12.19
CA ASP A 434 -22.03 -5.07 11.45
C ASP A 434 -22.09 -6.51 10.88
N ALA A 435 -23.20 -6.83 10.22
CA ALA A 435 -23.37 -8.14 9.60
C ALA A 435 -22.53 -8.34 8.31
N THR A 436 -21.70 -7.38 7.88
CA THR A 436 -21.01 -7.43 6.58
C THR A 436 -20.07 -8.63 6.46
N ILE A 437 -19.28 -8.94 7.50
CA ILE A 437 -18.40 -10.11 7.50
C ILE A 437 -19.18 -11.43 7.63
N PRO A 438 -20.07 -11.61 8.63
CA PRO A 438 -20.85 -12.84 8.78
C PRO A 438 -21.66 -13.22 7.52
N VAL A 439 -22.36 -12.26 6.91
CA VAL A 439 -23.16 -12.50 5.70
C VAL A 439 -22.28 -12.97 4.54
N ARG A 440 -21.06 -12.44 4.43
CA ARG A 440 -20.15 -12.88 3.38
C ARG A 440 -19.58 -14.27 3.62
N ILE A 441 -19.28 -14.62 4.87
CA ILE A 441 -18.84 -15.98 5.25
C ILE A 441 -19.94 -17.00 4.89
N GLU A 442 -21.20 -16.71 5.23
CA GLU A 442 -22.33 -17.57 4.88
C GLU A 442 -22.47 -17.74 3.36
N GLN A 443 -22.34 -16.66 2.58
CA GLN A 443 -22.33 -16.74 1.12
C GLN A 443 -21.22 -17.65 0.60
N LEU A 444 -20.00 -17.55 1.14
CA LEU A 444 -18.87 -18.37 0.70
C LEU A 444 -19.09 -19.86 1.01
N HIS A 445 -19.65 -20.19 2.18
CA HIS A 445 -19.99 -21.57 2.51
C HIS A 445 -21.04 -22.17 1.58
N ARG A 446 -22.06 -21.38 1.19
CA ARG A 446 -23.09 -21.83 0.24
C ARG A 446 -22.57 -22.12 -1.18
N PHE A 447 -21.41 -21.58 -1.56
CA PHE A 447 -20.77 -21.88 -2.85
C PHE A 447 -19.77 -23.05 -2.78
N GLN A 448 -19.47 -23.55 -1.57
CA GLN A 448 -18.58 -24.69 -1.35
C GLN A 448 -19.32 -26.03 -1.17
N VAL A 449 -20.63 -25.96 -0.89
CA VAL A 449 -21.58 -27.09 -0.92
C VAL A 449 -22.23 -27.13 -2.29
#